data_AF-C1E201-F1
#
_entry.id   AF-C1E201-F1
#
_cell.length_a   1.000
_cell.length_b   1.000
_cell.length_c   1.000
_cell.angle_alpha   90.00
_cell.angle_beta   90.00
_cell.angle_gamma   90.00
#
_symmetry.space_group_name_H-M   'P 1'
#
loop_
_entity.id
_entity.type
_entity.pdbx_description
1 polymer ?
#
loop_
_entity_poly.entity_id
_entity_poly.type
_entity_poly.pdbx_seq_one_letter_code
_entity_poly.pdbx_strand_id
1 'polypeptide(L)'
;MLRRLQKSLAGNCPVGTPITPLPANGGDGAHEGKAHVHIIAVEPVYSAMDDDASNSHPNSPANSPKAAKFSGGAVGGEEFPVASAFVFDAPFVPQGAPKPSGPEAALRITWRCRTTARVDGKFPGLCARLLVTDESTTEMSPASSAAEMLRAQSRAIAAAATAWDELRNGATSSAVVGVVGGVSANAAAVDDAASAAAVAGCLGALQRSLQGSLAAGVNGGVPAICRAFFPEEESRKRAMSDQSSQTPEIDEEDEESDNTKQEEAVTGSPKPQVDPRAMTSEDRSGLLAALEDFLSACARAVEVHGTATRLTAAGKPRGESGASTIEQMQGMFVRCLAEIRRDITVISDREKDVDNDEEYK
;
A
#
# COMPACT_ATOMS: atom_id res chain seq x y z
N MET A 1 23.53 2.99 3.42
CA MET A 1 23.71 2.71 4.86
C MET A 1 24.44 1.39 5.09
N LEU A 2 23.99 0.27 4.51
CA LEU A 2 24.61 -1.06 4.61
C LEU A 2 26.15 -1.06 4.39
N ARG A 3 26.63 -0.49 3.28
CA ARG A 3 28.09 -0.37 3.02
C ARG A 3 28.85 0.41 4.09
N ARG A 4 28.24 1.42 4.71
CA ARG A 4 28.86 2.22 5.79
C ARG A 4 28.95 1.39 7.08
N LEU A 5 27.89 0.66 7.43
CA LEU A 5 27.85 -0.24 8.58
C LEU A 5 28.84 -1.41 8.42
N GLN A 6 28.85 -2.06 7.25
CA GLN A 6 29.82 -3.11 6.93
C GLN A 6 31.27 -2.61 7.08
N LYS A 7 31.58 -1.42 6.58
CA LYS A 7 32.92 -0.80 6.73
C LYS A 7 33.26 -0.50 8.19
N SER A 8 32.30 0.00 8.97
CA SER A 8 32.48 0.30 10.39
C SER A 8 32.69 -0.96 11.24
N LEU A 9 31.94 -2.01 10.96
CA LEU A 9 32.01 -3.28 11.69
C LEU A 9 33.27 -4.06 11.31
N ALA A 10 33.68 -4.05 10.03
CA ALA A 10 34.90 -4.71 9.57
C ALA A 10 36.17 -4.14 10.24
N GLY A 11 36.15 -2.87 10.65
CA GLY A 11 37.26 -2.24 11.37
C GLY A 11 37.36 -2.65 12.86
N ASN A 12 36.28 -3.21 13.43
CA ASN A 12 36.19 -3.56 14.84
C ASN A 12 36.10 -5.08 15.08
N CYS A 13 35.91 -5.88 14.03
CA CYS A 13 35.97 -7.34 14.10
C CYS A 13 37.42 -7.83 13.91
N PRO A 14 37.78 -9.01 14.44
CA PRO A 14 39.03 -9.67 14.11
C PRO A 14 39.22 -9.76 12.58
N VAL A 15 40.47 -9.57 12.14
CA VAL A 15 40.82 -9.64 10.71
C VAL A 15 40.36 -10.98 10.15
N GLY A 16 39.47 -10.95 9.15
CA GLY A 16 38.94 -12.14 8.48
C GLY A 16 37.54 -12.59 8.94
N THR A 17 36.89 -11.94 9.90
CA THR A 17 35.48 -12.22 10.23
C THR A 17 34.56 -11.72 9.10
N PRO A 18 33.87 -12.62 8.35
CA PRO A 18 32.97 -12.19 7.30
C PRO A 18 31.69 -11.58 7.92
N ILE A 19 31.35 -10.36 7.53
CA ILE A 19 30.08 -9.72 7.87
C ILE A 19 29.07 -10.08 6.80
N THR A 20 28.17 -10.99 7.13
CA THR A 20 27.15 -11.46 6.19
C THR A 20 25.86 -10.65 6.39
N PRO A 21 25.38 -9.93 5.37
CA PRO A 21 24.06 -9.33 5.42
C PRO A 21 23.00 -10.45 5.41
N LEU A 22 22.09 -10.44 6.38
CA LEU A 22 20.94 -11.33 6.35
C LEU A 22 19.82 -10.72 5.49
N PRO A 23 19.08 -11.55 4.72
CA PRO A 23 17.92 -11.07 3.98
C PRO A 23 16.82 -10.58 4.93
N ALA A 24 16.04 -9.59 4.47
CA ALA A 24 14.98 -8.90 5.22
C ALA A 24 13.98 -9.84 5.91
N ASN A 25 13.76 -11.02 5.32
CA ASN A 25 12.72 -11.97 5.72
C ASN A 25 13.21 -13.04 6.71
N GLY A 26 14.42 -12.91 7.28
CA GLY A 26 14.96 -13.89 8.22
C GLY A 26 15.24 -15.23 7.56
N GLY A 27 16.43 -15.39 6.98
CA GLY A 27 16.90 -16.66 6.44
C GLY A 27 17.74 -17.45 7.46
N ASP A 28 17.73 -18.78 7.32
CA ASP A 28 18.49 -19.78 8.11
C ASP A 28 20.03 -19.71 7.89
N GLY A 29 20.56 -18.53 7.53
CA GLY A 29 21.96 -18.29 7.17
C GLY A 29 22.86 -17.89 8.36
N ALA A 30 22.34 -18.01 9.58
CA ALA A 30 23.09 -17.73 10.80
C ALA A 30 24.11 -18.85 11.07
N HIS A 31 25.27 -18.78 10.40
CA HIS A 31 26.36 -19.72 10.64
C HIS A 31 27.17 -19.33 11.88
N GLU A 32 27.37 -20.31 12.77
CA GLU A 32 28.21 -20.18 13.95
C GLU A 32 29.61 -19.62 13.58
N GLY A 33 30.11 -18.66 14.37
CA GLY A 33 31.42 -18.01 14.16
C GLY A 33 31.46 -16.84 13.16
N LYS A 34 30.32 -16.38 12.62
CA LYS A 34 30.24 -15.18 11.78
C LYS A 34 29.50 -14.05 12.49
N ALA A 35 29.82 -12.80 12.11
CA ALA A 35 29.06 -11.64 12.55
C ALA A 35 27.97 -11.34 11.51
N HIS A 36 26.71 -11.33 11.94
CA HIS A 36 25.57 -11.07 11.07
C HIS A 36 24.99 -9.70 11.34
N VAL A 37 24.57 -9.03 10.27
CA VAL A 37 23.90 -7.74 10.37
C VAL A 37 22.63 -7.82 9.57
N HIS A 38 21.53 -7.48 10.23
CA HIS A 38 20.23 -7.34 9.60
C HIS A 38 19.87 -5.86 9.57
N ILE A 39 19.51 -5.34 8.39
CA ILE A 39 19.08 -3.95 8.21
C ILE A 39 17.76 -3.96 7.47
N ILE A 40 16.72 -3.45 8.13
CA ILE A 40 15.39 -3.31 7.58
C ILE A 40 15.05 -1.81 7.54
N ALA A 41 14.41 -1.39 6.45
CA ALA A 41 13.81 -0.06 6.37
C ALA A 41 12.47 -0.08 7.12
N VAL A 42 12.25 0.91 7.99
CA VAL A 42 11.05 1.03 8.80
C VAL A 42 10.39 2.39 8.56
N GLU A 43 9.07 2.44 8.69
CA GLU A 43 8.28 3.66 8.62
C GLU A 43 7.92 4.13 10.04
N PRO A 44 8.03 5.42 10.36
CA PRO A 44 7.64 5.95 11.67
C PRO A 44 6.12 5.91 11.84
N VAL A 45 5.68 5.52 13.03
CA VAL A 45 4.29 5.70 13.48
C VAL A 45 4.25 6.98 14.31
N TYR A 46 3.62 8.00 13.76
CA TYR A 46 3.39 9.25 14.47
C TYR A 46 2.14 9.11 15.32
N SER A 47 2.28 9.27 16.64
CA SER A 47 1.13 9.46 17.52
C SER A 47 0.52 10.83 17.23
N ALA A 48 -0.79 10.89 16.94
CA ALA A 48 -1.52 12.12 17.17
C ALA A 48 -1.35 12.45 18.66
N MET A 49 -0.90 13.66 18.97
CA MET A 49 -0.68 14.09 20.36
C MET A 49 -1.89 13.69 21.22
N ASP A 50 -1.65 13.00 22.33
CA ASP A 50 -2.59 13.02 23.43
C ASP A 50 -2.75 14.50 23.81
N ASP A 51 -3.95 15.05 23.64
CA ASP A 51 -4.36 16.36 24.15
C ASP A 51 -4.37 16.31 25.69
N ASP A 52 -3.18 16.19 26.29
CA ASP A 52 -2.98 16.30 27.73
C ASP A 52 -2.78 17.78 28.07
N ALA A 53 -3.81 18.57 27.77
CA ALA A 53 -3.97 19.93 28.24
C ALA A 53 -5.45 20.16 28.52
N SER A 54 -5.80 19.90 29.78
CA SER A 54 -6.96 20.48 30.44
C SER A 54 -7.06 21.97 30.13
N ASN A 55 -7.91 22.35 29.16
CA ASN A 55 -8.49 23.68 29.14
C ASN A 55 -9.90 23.62 28.57
N SER A 56 -10.84 23.77 29.49
CA SER A 56 -12.26 23.92 29.27
C SER A 56 -12.57 25.03 28.27
N HIS A 57 -13.18 24.71 27.14
CA HIS A 57 -14.21 25.56 26.54
C HIS A 57 -15.18 24.74 25.69
N PRO A 58 -16.48 24.71 26.01
CA PRO A 58 -17.47 23.94 25.27
C PRO A 58 -17.99 24.82 24.13
N ASN A 59 -17.44 24.65 22.94
CA ASN A 59 -18.10 24.83 21.63
C ASN A 59 -17.05 24.99 20.53
N SER A 60 -16.70 23.90 19.87
CA SER A 60 -16.27 23.93 18.46
C SER A 60 -16.56 22.57 17.83
N PRO A 61 -17.12 22.53 16.61
CA PRO A 61 -17.69 21.33 16.01
C PRO A 61 -16.61 20.34 15.60
N ALA A 62 -16.95 19.07 15.80
CA ALA A 62 -16.10 17.91 15.68
C ALA A 62 -15.57 17.61 14.26
N ASN A 63 -14.42 16.95 14.26
CA ASN A 63 -13.88 16.03 13.24
C ASN A 63 -13.49 16.58 11.87
N SER A 64 -12.19 16.88 11.74
CA SER A 64 -11.42 16.48 10.56
C SER A 64 -9.98 16.19 10.98
N PRO A 65 -9.36 15.07 10.55
CA PRO A 65 -7.94 14.85 10.76
C PRO A 65 -7.20 15.91 9.94
N LYS A 66 -6.57 16.87 10.62
CA LYS A 66 -5.66 17.82 9.98
C LYS A 66 -4.54 17.01 9.35
N ALA A 67 -4.57 16.89 8.02
CA ALA A 67 -3.41 16.51 7.25
C ALA A 67 -2.24 17.40 7.70
N ALA A 68 -1.19 16.79 8.26
CA ALA A 68 0.00 17.50 8.65
C ALA A 68 0.50 18.29 7.43
N LYS A 69 0.45 19.61 7.51
CA LYS A 69 0.89 20.53 6.46
C LYS A 69 2.41 20.41 6.35
N PHE A 70 2.89 19.58 5.44
CA PHE A 70 4.30 19.59 5.06
C PHE A 70 4.53 20.66 3.99
N SER A 71 4.65 21.93 4.40
CA SER A 71 5.33 22.92 3.56
C SER A 71 6.83 22.79 3.80
N GLY A 72 7.52 22.19 2.83
CA GLY A 72 8.98 22.14 2.84
C GLY A 72 9.54 23.56 2.78
N GLY A 73 10.16 24.02 3.88
CA GLY A 73 11.00 25.22 3.86
C GLY A 73 10.98 26.11 5.10
N ALA A 74 10.07 25.93 6.05
CA ALA A 74 10.05 26.77 7.25
C ALA A 74 10.90 26.16 8.38
N VAL A 75 12.15 26.62 8.51
CA VAL A 75 12.91 26.44 9.76
C VAL A 75 12.35 27.42 10.78
N GLY A 76 11.36 26.97 11.55
CA GLY A 76 10.81 27.71 12.68
C GLY A 76 9.30 27.75 12.71
N GLY A 77 8.69 26.92 13.56
CA GLY A 77 7.36 27.20 14.10
C GLY A 77 6.22 26.28 13.68
N GLU A 78 6.43 24.96 13.67
CA GLU A 78 5.39 23.95 13.99
C GLU A 78 6.15 22.71 14.52
N GLU A 79 5.64 22.08 15.58
CA GLU A 79 6.34 21.01 16.30
C GLU A 79 6.66 19.85 15.36
N PHE A 80 7.95 19.45 15.28
CA PHE A 80 8.35 18.34 14.42
C PHE A 80 7.65 17.06 14.88
N PRO A 81 7.03 16.29 13.98
CA PRO A 81 6.32 15.08 14.37
C PRO A 81 7.32 14.10 15.02
N VAL A 82 6.95 13.63 16.20
CA VAL A 82 7.76 12.71 17.02
C VAL A 82 7.28 11.27 16.83
N ALA A 83 8.23 10.34 16.79
CA ALA A 83 7.96 8.91 16.66
C ALA A 83 8.75 8.11 17.70
N SER A 84 8.04 7.24 18.43
CA SER A 84 8.61 6.24 19.35
C SER A 84 8.29 4.81 18.91
N ALA A 85 7.58 4.65 17.80
CA ALA A 85 7.22 3.37 17.21
C ALA A 85 7.48 3.38 15.70
N PHE A 86 7.85 2.21 15.18
CA PHE A 86 8.27 2.01 13.80
C PHE A 86 7.68 0.72 13.26
N VAL A 87 7.21 0.74 12.01
CA VAL A 87 6.61 -0.42 11.37
C VAL A 87 7.40 -0.86 10.14
N PHE A 88 7.46 -2.16 9.92
CA PHE A 88 7.85 -2.71 8.63
C PHE A 88 6.97 -3.90 8.28
N ASP A 89 6.91 -4.19 6.99
CA ASP A 89 6.10 -5.26 6.45
C ASP A 89 6.98 -6.25 5.67
N ALA A 90 6.79 -7.54 5.92
CA ALA A 90 7.49 -8.62 5.24
C ALA A 90 6.49 -9.59 4.59
N PRO A 91 6.58 -9.84 3.28
CA PRO A 91 5.75 -10.86 2.65
C PRO A 91 6.26 -12.25 3.01
N PHE A 92 5.34 -13.20 3.23
CA PHE A 92 5.68 -14.60 3.43
C PHE A 92 4.64 -15.52 2.78
N VAL A 93 5.00 -16.78 2.59
CA VAL A 93 4.10 -17.81 2.07
C VAL A 93 4.04 -18.92 3.13
N PRO A 94 2.84 -19.29 3.62
CA PRO A 94 2.70 -20.35 4.62
C PRO A 94 3.33 -21.67 4.15
N GLN A 95 3.87 -22.43 5.09
CA GLN A 95 4.48 -23.72 4.80
C GLN A 95 3.45 -24.67 4.19
N GLY A 96 3.83 -25.36 3.11
CA GLY A 96 2.94 -26.27 2.38
C GLY A 96 2.07 -25.61 1.31
N ALA A 97 2.19 -24.29 1.09
CA ALA A 97 1.52 -23.65 -0.03
C ALA A 97 2.06 -24.15 -1.39
N PRO A 98 1.21 -24.32 -2.41
CA PRO A 98 1.61 -24.78 -3.73
C PRO A 98 2.46 -23.71 -4.40
N LYS A 99 3.37 -24.13 -5.28
CA LYS A 99 4.14 -23.20 -6.10
C LYS A 99 3.17 -22.41 -6.99
N PRO A 100 3.21 -21.07 -6.99
CA PRO A 100 2.23 -20.28 -7.73
C PRO A 100 2.44 -20.43 -9.24
N SER A 101 1.37 -20.71 -9.97
CA SER A 101 1.33 -20.85 -11.43
C SER A 101 0.91 -19.56 -12.15
N GLY A 102 1.38 -18.40 -11.67
CA GLY A 102 1.08 -17.09 -12.26
C GLY A 102 0.85 -15.99 -11.21
N PRO A 103 0.66 -14.73 -11.63
CA PRO A 103 0.52 -13.59 -10.73
C PRO A 103 -0.72 -13.71 -9.82
N GLU A 104 -1.84 -14.21 -10.34
CA GLU A 104 -3.07 -14.40 -9.56
C GLU A 104 -2.91 -15.49 -8.48
N ALA A 105 -2.24 -16.59 -8.82
CA ALA A 105 -1.93 -17.65 -7.86
C ALA A 105 -0.95 -17.16 -6.79
N ALA A 106 0.03 -16.34 -7.15
CA ALA A 106 0.94 -15.71 -6.20
C ALA A 106 0.19 -14.77 -5.24
N LEU A 107 -0.73 -13.96 -5.75
CA LEU A 107 -1.56 -13.08 -4.94
C LEU A 107 -2.40 -13.86 -3.92
N ARG A 108 -2.93 -15.03 -4.27
CA ARG A 108 -3.76 -15.85 -3.37
C ARG A 108 -3.00 -16.53 -2.22
N ILE A 109 -1.67 -16.63 -2.31
CA ILE A 109 -0.86 -17.36 -1.31
C ILE A 109 0.15 -16.48 -0.58
N THR A 110 0.30 -15.21 -0.99
CA THR A 110 1.28 -14.29 -0.38
C THR A 110 0.63 -13.56 0.78
N TRP A 111 1.03 -13.94 1.98
CA TRP A 111 0.67 -13.28 3.23
C TRP A 111 1.63 -12.13 3.53
N ARG A 112 1.25 -11.27 4.48
CA ARG A 112 2.08 -10.15 4.93
C ARG A 112 2.13 -10.14 6.45
N CYS A 113 3.33 -10.08 7.01
CA CYS A 113 3.54 -9.87 8.44
C CYS A 113 3.99 -8.43 8.66
N ARG A 114 3.20 -7.66 9.44
CA ARG A 114 3.57 -6.35 9.93
C ARG A 114 4.23 -6.48 11.28
N THR A 115 5.42 -5.94 11.42
CA THR A 115 6.12 -5.86 12.71
C THR A 115 6.15 -4.42 13.16
N THR A 116 5.70 -4.16 14.39
CA THR A 116 5.78 -2.86 15.05
C THR A 116 6.83 -2.94 16.15
N ALA A 117 7.89 -2.14 16.03
CA ALA A 117 8.96 -2.02 17.01
C ALA A 117 8.83 -0.69 17.76
N ARG A 118 8.81 -0.74 19.09
CA ARG A 118 8.86 0.45 19.96
C ARG A 118 10.28 0.64 20.48
N VAL A 119 10.69 1.89 20.61
CA VAL A 119 12.05 2.25 21.04
C VAL A 119 12.08 2.96 22.39
N ASP A 120 13.20 2.82 23.09
CA ASP A 120 13.49 3.57 24.32
C ASP A 120 13.80 5.04 24.01
N GLY A 121 12.76 5.85 23.90
CA GLY A 121 12.84 7.28 23.59
C GLY A 121 12.03 7.67 22.35
N LYS A 122 12.48 8.70 21.64
CA LYS A 122 11.78 9.25 20.48
C LYS A 122 12.72 9.88 19.46
N PHE A 123 12.29 9.88 18.19
CA PHE A 123 12.90 10.61 17.10
C PHE A 123 12.02 11.80 16.69
N PRO A 124 12.61 12.98 16.38
CA PRO A 124 14.02 13.31 16.54
C PRO A 124 14.43 13.36 18.03
N GLY A 125 15.68 12.99 18.33
CA GLY A 125 16.23 12.93 19.68
C GLY A 125 17.74 13.18 19.69
N LEU A 126 18.36 13.13 20.88
CA LEU A 126 19.81 13.38 21.04
C LEU A 126 20.68 12.24 20.48
N CYS A 127 20.13 11.03 20.40
CA CYS A 127 20.81 9.84 19.90
C CYS A 127 20.35 9.50 18.49
N ALA A 128 21.29 9.18 17.60
CA ALA A 128 20.99 8.73 16.24
C ALA A 128 20.46 7.28 16.17
N ARG A 129 20.46 6.56 17.29
CA ARG A 129 20.03 5.15 17.43
C ARG A 129 19.44 4.98 18.83
N LEU A 130 18.32 4.27 18.91
CA LEU A 130 17.64 3.91 20.16
C LEU A 130 17.48 2.39 20.23
N LEU A 131 17.38 1.85 21.44
CA LEU A 131 17.15 0.43 21.67
C LEU A 131 15.68 0.10 21.40
N VAL A 132 15.40 -1.04 20.76
CA VAL A 132 14.03 -1.57 20.66
C VAL A 132 13.67 -2.22 22.00
N THR A 133 12.58 -1.78 22.61
CA THR A 133 12.13 -2.24 23.93
C THR A 133 10.97 -3.24 23.84
N ASP A 134 10.18 -3.14 22.78
CA ASP A 134 9.00 -3.97 22.56
C ASP A 134 8.79 -4.20 21.06
N GLU A 135 8.32 -5.38 20.71
CA GLU A 135 8.05 -5.80 19.34
C GLU A 135 6.76 -6.61 19.29
N SER A 136 5.85 -6.23 18.38
CA SER A 136 4.60 -6.95 18.15
C SER A 136 4.41 -7.22 16.66
N THR A 137 3.96 -8.42 16.32
CA THR A 137 3.68 -8.83 14.94
C THR A 137 2.19 -8.98 14.68
N THR A 138 1.76 -8.65 13.48
CA THR A 138 0.37 -8.83 13.02
C THR A 138 0.39 -9.39 11.60
N GLU A 139 -0.21 -10.55 11.43
CA GLU A 139 -0.34 -11.19 10.13
C GLU A 139 -1.60 -10.70 9.41
N MET A 140 -1.47 -10.50 8.10
CA MET A 140 -2.56 -10.13 7.20
C MET A 140 -2.73 -11.23 6.16
N SER A 141 -3.99 -11.61 5.92
CA SER A 141 -4.33 -12.53 4.85
C SER A 141 -3.97 -11.93 3.49
N PRO A 142 -3.87 -12.74 2.43
CA PRO A 142 -3.53 -12.23 1.11
C PRO A 142 -4.55 -11.19 0.61
N ALA A 143 -5.83 -11.34 0.97
CA ALA A 143 -6.88 -10.38 0.65
C ALA A 143 -6.73 -9.07 1.45
N SER A 144 -6.52 -9.13 2.77
CA SER A 144 -6.30 -7.92 3.57
C SER A 144 -5.00 -7.21 3.18
N SER A 145 -3.96 -7.96 2.81
CA SER A 145 -2.69 -7.44 2.29
C SER A 145 -2.88 -6.68 0.96
N ALA A 146 -3.65 -7.25 0.04
CA ALA A 146 -4.02 -6.58 -1.22
C ALA A 146 -4.85 -5.32 -0.97
N ALA A 147 -5.78 -5.37 -0.02
CA ALA A 147 -6.58 -4.21 0.38
C ALA A 147 -5.70 -3.09 0.96
N GLU A 148 -4.75 -3.40 1.84
CA GLU A 148 -3.80 -2.41 2.38
C GLU A 148 -2.91 -1.79 1.31
N MET A 149 -2.46 -2.59 0.34
CA MET A 149 -1.73 -2.08 -0.82
C MET A 149 -2.58 -1.09 -1.63
N LEU A 150 -3.84 -1.43 -1.91
CA LEU A 150 -4.77 -0.55 -2.61
C LEU A 150 -4.99 0.74 -1.84
N ARG A 151 -5.29 0.68 -0.54
CA ARG A 151 -5.47 1.86 0.31
C ARG A 151 -4.23 2.76 0.34
N ALA A 152 -3.03 2.18 0.44
CA ALA A 152 -1.79 2.94 0.39
C ALA A 152 -1.61 3.66 -0.96
N GLN A 153 -1.91 2.99 -2.08
CA GLN A 153 -1.88 3.61 -3.41
C GLN A 153 -2.95 4.71 -3.54
N SER A 154 -4.17 4.48 -3.06
CA SER A 154 -5.25 5.48 -3.04
C SER A 154 -4.82 6.74 -2.31
N ARG A 155 -4.20 6.60 -1.11
CA ARG A 155 -3.66 7.72 -0.34
C ARG A 155 -2.56 8.47 -1.10
N ALA A 156 -1.63 7.74 -1.73
CA ALA A 156 -0.52 8.35 -2.47
C ALA A 156 -1.01 9.13 -3.71
N ILE A 157 -1.91 8.55 -4.50
CA ILE A 157 -2.56 9.21 -5.63
C ILE A 157 -3.33 10.44 -5.14
N ALA A 158 -4.08 10.27 -4.05
CA ALA A 158 -4.87 11.33 -3.49
C ALA A 158 -4.02 12.52 -3.02
N ALA A 159 -2.93 12.24 -2.31
CA ALA A 159 -1.99 13.26 -1.85
C ALA A 159 -1.33 13.99 -3.02
N ALA A 160 -0.92 13.26 -4.08
CA ALA A 160 -0.33 13.87 -5.28
C ALA A 160 -1.31 14.80 -6.01
N ALA A 161 -2.58 14.39 -6.13
CA ALA A 161 -3.63 15.20 -6.74
C ALA A 161 -3.91 16.48 -5.92
N THR A 162 -4.06 16.34 -4.60
CA THR A 162 -4.28 17.47 -3.69
C THR A 162 -3.11 18.45 -3.69
N ALA A 163 -1.87 17.95 -3.63
CA ALA A 163 -0.67 18.80 -3.66
C ALA A 163 -0.58 19.63 -4.94
N TRP A 164 -0.97 19.06 -6.09
CA TRP A 164 -1.00 19.80 -7.34
C TRP A 164 -2.10 20.89 -7.35
N ASP A 165 -3.31 20.58 -6.86
CA ASP A 165 -4.39 21.56 -6.74
C ASP A 165 -4.03 22.72 -5.79
N GLU A 166 -3.41 22.42 -4.64
CA GLU A 166 -2.98 23.41 -3.65
C GLU A 166 -1.91 24.35 -4.21
N LEU A 167 -0.86 23.80 -4.83
CA LEU A 167 0.21 24.61 -5.41
C LEU A 167 -0.30 25.46 -6.58
N ARG A 168 -1.20 24.92 -7.40
CA ARG A 168 -1.83 25.67 -8.48
C ARG A 168 -2.67 26.84 -7.93
N ASN A 169 -3.56 26.58 -6.97
CA ASN A 169 -4.45 27.60 -6.41
C ASN A 169 -3.68 28.65 -5.60
N GLY A 170 -2.58 28.23 -4.94
CA GLY A 170 -1.64 29.12 -4.27
C GLY A 170 -0.90 30.03 -5.25
N ALA A 171 -0.43 29.48 -6.38
CA ALA A 171 0.21 30.26 -7.45
C ALA A 171 -0.73 31.32 -8.04
N THR A 172 -2.02 31.00 -8.24
CA THR A 172 -3.01 31.98 -8.71
C THR A 172 -3.35 33.06 -7.68
N SER A 173 -3.22 32.76 -6.38
CA SER A 173 -3.50 33.72 -5.30
C SER A 173 -2.31 34.65 -5.01
N SER A 174 -1.07 34.20 -5.24
CA SER A 174 0.13 35.05 -5.11
C SER A 174 0.14 36.20 -6.14
N ALA A 175 -0.37 35.94 -7.36
CA ALA A 175 -0.43 36.90 -8.44
C ALA A 175 -1.31 38.14 -8.15
N VAL A 176 -2.25 38.07 -7.20
CA VAL A 176 -3.14 39.20 -6.82
C VAL A 176 -2.62 40.02 -5.63
N VAL A 177 -1.61 39.54 -4.88
CA VAL A 177 -1.10 40.23 -3.66
C VAL A 177 0.18 41.04 -3.92
N GLY A 178 0.89 40.77 -5.03
CA GLY A 178 2.17 41.42 -5.37
C GLY A 178 2.11 42.93 -5.70
N VAL A 179 0.96 43.59 -5.59
CA VAL A 179 0.79 45.01 -5.97
C VAL A 179 1.21 46.01 -4.87
N VAL A 180 1.47 45.59 -3.63
CA VAL A 180 1.58 46.54 -2.49
C VAL A 180 2.95 46.59 -1.78
N GLY A 181 3.95 45.79 -2.16
CA GLY A 181 5.27 45.82 -1.52
C GLY A 181 6.40 45.77 -2.54
N GLY A 182 7.34 46.72 -2.46
CA GLY A 182 8.50 46.86 -3.36
C GLY A 182 9.48 45.68 -3.31
N VAL A 183 9.05 44.51 -3.76
CA VAL A 183 9.90 43.35 -4.03
C VAL A 183 10.63 43.60 -5.34
N SER A 184 11.94 43.41 -5.34
CA SER A 184 12.76 43.49 -6.57
C SER A 184 12.19 42.54 -7.63
N ALA A 185 12.00 43.03 -8.86
CA ALA A 185 11.47 42.23 -9.97
C ALA A 185 12.24 40.92 -10.19
N ASN A 186 13.51 40.89 -9.80
CA ASN A 186 14.35 39.69 -9.90
C ASN A 186 14.02 38.63 -8.82
N ALA A 187 13.57 39.03 -7.63
CA ALA A 187 13.16 38.11 -6.58
C ALA A 187 11.79 37.49 -6.89
N ALA A 188 10.84 38.31 -7.36
CA ALA A 188 9.52 37.84 -7.79
C ALA A 188 9.61 36.84 -8.95
N ALA A 189 10.47 37.10 -9.94
CA ALA A 189 10.68 36.18 -11.06
C ALA A 189 11.29 34.83 -10.65
N VAL A 190 12.15 34.81 -9.62
CA VAL A 190 12.74 33.58 -9.08
C VAL A 190 11.70 32.77 -8.30
N ASP A 191 10.85 33.45 -7.51
CA ASP A 191 9.75 32.80 -6.77
C ASP A 191 8.68 32.22 -7.73
N ASP A 192 8.35 32.93 -8.80
CA ASP A 192 7.43 32.44 -9.84
C ASP A 192 8.01 31.22 -10.58
N ALA A 193 9.31 31.23 -10.89
CA ALA A 193 9.99 30.09 -11.51
C ALA A 193 10.06 28.87 -10.57
N ALA A 194 10.31 29.08 -9.28
CA ALA A 194 10.32 28.02 -8.28
C ALA A 194 8.93 27.41 -8.08
N SER A 195 7.89 28.26 -8.02
CA SER A 195 6.49 27.83 -7.96
C SER A 195 6.08 27.01 -9.19
N ALA A 196 6.42 27.48 -10.40
CA ALA A 196 6.15 26.75 -11.64
C ALA A 196 6.87 25.39 -11.69
N ALA A 197 8.13 25.34 -11.23
CA ALA A 197 8.89 24.09 -11.12
C ALA A 197 8.26 23.11 -10.11
N ALA A 198 7.78 23.61 -8.96
CA ALA A 198 7.08 22.80 -7.97
C ALA A 198 5.77 22.22 -8.51
N VAL A 199 4.95 23.04 -9.21
CA VAL A 199 3.71 22.59 -9.87
C VAL A 199 4.00 21.52 -10.91
N ALA A 200 5.03 21.72 -11.76
CA ALA A 200 5.45 20.73 -12.75
C ALA A 200 5.95 19.44 -12.10
N GLY A 201 6.71 19.54 -11.00
CA GLY A 201 7.18 18.40 -10.21
C GLY A 201 6.04 17.56 -9.63
N CYS A 202 5.03 18.23 -9.05
CA CYS A 202 3.82 17.57 -8.54
C CYS A 202 3.00 16.92 -9.64
N LEU A 203 2.87 17.56 -10.81
CA LEU A 203 2.20 16.95 -11.97
C LEU A 203 2.93 15.69 -12.43
N GLY A 204 4.26 15.73 -12.51
CA GLY A 204 5.08 14.57 -12.83
C GLY A 204 4.94 13.45 -11.80
N ALA A 205 4.82 13.78 -10.51
CA ALA A 205 4.55 12.79 -9.46
C ALA A 205 3.16 12.15 -9.64
N LEU A 206 2.13 12.96 -9.90
CA LEU A 206 0.77 12.49 -10.18
C LEU A 206 0.73 11.56 -11.39
N GLN A 207 1.41 11.91 -12.48
CA GLN A 207 1.53 11.08 -13.68
C GLN A 207 2.17 9.72 -13.39
N ARG A 208 3.27 9.70 -12.62
CA ARG A 208 3.93 8.44 -12.23
C ARG A 208 3.01 7.56 -11.39
N SER A 209 2.29 8.15 -10.43
CA SER A 209 1.32 7.42 -9.61
C SER A 209 0.18 6.85 -10.46
N LEU A 210 -0.45 7.67 -11.32
CA LEU A 210 -1.52 7.22 -12.22
C LEU A 210 -1.05 6.12 -13.18
N GLN A 211 0.13 6.28 -13.78
CA GLN A 211 0.68 5.28 -14.69
C GLN A 211 0.99 3.96 -13.96
N GLY A 212 1.59 4.02 -12.78
CA GLY A 212 1.89 2.84 -11.97
C GLY A 212 0.65 2.10 -11.47
N SER A 213 -0.48 2.79 -11.36
CA SER A 213 -1.73 2.24 -10.81
C SER A 213 -2.74 1.83 -11.90
N LEU A 214 -2.93 2.61 -12.95
CA LEU A 214 -3.91 2.35 -14.02
C LEU A 214 -3.32 1.60 -15.22
N ALA A 215 -2.02 1.81 -15.52
CA ALA A 215 -1.34 1.27 -16.69
C ALA A 215 -0.19 0.33 -16.28
N ALA A 216 -0.39 -0.46 -15.23
CA ALA A 216 0.60 -1.37 -14.65
C ALA A 216 0.88 -2.59 -15.54
N GLY A 217 1.61 -2.40 -16.64
CA GLY A 217 1.88 -3.46 -17.63
C GLY A 217 2.77 -4.62 -17.16
N VAL A 218 3.48 -4.48 -16.03
CA VAL A 218 4.51 -5.45 -15.57
C VAL A 218 3.98 -6.38 -14.48
N ASN A 219 3.09 -5.90 -13.61
CA ASN A 219 2.65 -6.63 -12.40
C ASN A 219 1.20 -7.11 -12.47
N GLY A 220 0.51 -6.93 -13.59
CA GLY A 220 -0.90 -7.32 -13.77
C GLY A 220 -1.94 -6.37 -13.15
N GLY A 221 -1.51 -5.48 -12.24
CA GLY A 221 -2.31 -4.37 -11.72
C GLY A 221 -3.59 -4.78 -10.98
N VAL A 222 -4.52 -3.84 -10.86
CA VAL A 222 -5.85 -4.07 -10.27
C VAL A 222 -6.61 -5.22 -10.94
N PRO A 223 -6.58 -5.42 -12.28
CA PRO A 223 -7.24 -6.55 -12.91
C PRO A 223 -6.76 -7.92 -12.38
N ALA A 224 -5.47 -8.07 -12.04
CA ALA A 224 -4.97 -9.30 -11.45
C ALA A 224 -5.50 -9.51 -10.02
N ILE A 225 -5.70 -8.44 -9.24
CA ILE A 225 -6.34 -8.51 -7.92
C ILE A 225 -7.80 -8.95 -8.07
N CYS A 226 -8.55 -8.32 -8.98
CA CYS A 226 -9.94 -8.67 -9.28
C CYS A 226 -10.07 -10.16 -9.65
N ARG A 227 -9.24 -10.67 -10.57
CA ARG A 227 -9.25 -12.08 -10.96
C ARG A 227 -8.77 -13.02 -9.85
N ALA A 228 -7.84 -12.58 -9.02
CA ALA A 228 -7.30 -13.39 -7.92
C ALA A 228 -8.36 -13.67 -6.84
N PHE A 229 -9.12 -12.64 -6.45
CA PHE A 229 -10.01 -12.69 -5.28
C PHE A 229 -11.51 -12.72 -5.63
N PHE A 230 -11.90 -12.28 -6.84
CA PHE A 230 -13.29 -12.25 -7.32
C PHE A 230 -13.47 -12.97 -8.67
N PRO A 231 -13.18 -14.28 -8.75
CA PRO A 231 -13.28 -15.03 -10.00
C PRO A 231 -14.73 -15.06 -10.55
N GLU A 232 -14.85 -15.12 -11.87
CA GLU A 232 -16.13 -15.37 -12.56
C GLU A 232 -16.71 -16.73 -12.18
N GLU A 233 -18.04 -16.88 -12.24
CA GLU A 233 -18.78 -18.12 -11.93
C GLU A 233 -18.20 -19.39 -12.58
N GLU A 234 -17.83 -19.34 -13.86
CA GLU A 234 -17.21 -20.47 -14.57
C GLU A 234 -15.79 -20.76 -14.08
N SER A 235 -15.05 -19.70 -13.74
CA SER A 235 -13.71 -19.81 -13.16
C SER A 235 -13.76 -20.34 -11.72
N ARG A 236 -14.81 -20.00 -10.96
CA ARG A 236 -15.10 -20.53 -9.62
C ARG A 236 -15.38 -22.04 -9.67
N LYS A 237 -16.20 -22.49 -10.63
CA LYS A 237 -16.49 -23.92 -10.87
C LYS A 237 -15.24 -24.71 -11.27
N ARG A 238 -14.39 -24.15 -12.15
CA ARG A 238 -13.10 -24.76 -12.51
C ARG A 238 -12.11 -24.79 -11.33
N ALA A 239 -11.98 -23.70 -10.57
CA ALA A 239 -11.11 -23.65 -9.41
C ALA A 239 -11.51 -24.68 -8.32
N MET A 240 -12.80 -24.90 -8.09
CA MET A 240 -13.30 -25.95 -7.21
C MET A 240 -13.03 -27.37 -7.77
N SER A 241 -13.13 -27.55 -9.09
CA SER A 241 -12.82 -28.82 -9.77
C SER A 241 -11.34 -29.19 -9.70
N ASP A 242 -10.45 -28.21 -9.82
CA ASP A 242 -8.98 -28.40 -9.72
C ASP A 242 -8.52 -28.66 -8.27
N GLN A 243 -9.33 -28.26 -7.27
CA GLN A 243 -9.09 -28.57 -5.85
C GLN A 243 -9.59 -29.97 -5.47
N SER A 244 -10.69 -30.43 -6.07
CA SER A 244 -11.29 -31.74 -5.77
C SER A 244 -10.52 -32.93 -6.37
N SER A 245 -9.57 -32.69 -7.28
CA SER A 245 -8.78 -33.73 -7.95
C SER A 245 -7.47 -34.08 -7.21
N GLN A 246 -7.26 -33.55 -6.00
CA GLN A 246 -6.17 -33.93 -5.09
C GLN A 246 -6.66 -34.84 -3.94
N THR A 247 -7.30 -35.96 -4.28
CA THR A 247 -7.39 -37.13 -3.38
C THR A 247 -6.45 -38.20 -3.91
N PRO A 248 -5.54 -38.78 -3.09
CA PRO A 248 -4.76 -39.92 -3.54
C PRO A 248 -5.72 -41.09 -3.77
N GLU A 249 -5.74 -41.62 -5.00
CA GLU A 249 -6.33 -42.92 -5.28
C GLU A 249 -5.57 -43.94 -4.42
N ILE A 250 -6.25 -44.47 -3.41
CA ILE A 250 -5.78 -45.62 -2.64
C ILE A 250 -6.27 -46.82 -3.45
N ASP A 251 -5.32 -47.53 -4.06
CA ASP A 251 -5.57 -48.80 -4.72
C ASP A 251 -6.17 -49.80 -3.70
N GLU A 252 -7.36 -50.29 -4.00
CA GLU A 252 -7.99 -51.38 -3.26
C GLU A 252 -7.38 -52.71 -3.70
N GLU A 253 -6.59 -53.34 -2.81
CA GLU A 253 -6.33 -54.79 -2.85
C GLU A 253 -6.54 -55.37 -1.43
N ASP A 254 -7.71 -56.00 -1.25
CA ASP A 254 -8.01 -57.25 -0.54
C ASP A 254 -7.03 -57.81 0.53
N GLU A 255 -7.49 -57.91 1.79
CA GLU A 255 -7.80 -59.18 2.51
C GLU A 255 -7.77 -59.10 4.06
N GLU A 256 -8.92 -59.46 4.63
CA GLU A 256 -9.22 -60.22 5.86
C GLU A 256 -8.19 -60.29 7.03
N SER A 257 -8.56 -59.78 8.23
CA SER A 257 -8.51 -60.53 9.50
C SER A 257 -8.94 -59.72 10.76
N ASP A 258 -9.97 -60.25 11.42
CA ASP A 258 -10.18 -60.48 12.86
C ASP A 258 -9.83 -59.40 13.93
N ASN A 259 -10.88 -58.70 14.39
CA ASN A 259 -11.35 -58.56 15.79
C ASN A 259 -10.33 -58.37 16.94
N THR A 260 -10.42 -57.26 17.71
CA THR A 260 -10.71 -57.22 19.17
C THR A 260 -10.80 -55.77 19.71
N LYS A 261 -11.83 -55.53 20.54
CA LYS A 261 -12.23 -54.34 21.33
C LYS A 261 -11.11 -53.49 21.97
N GLN A 262 -11.33 -52.16 22.00
CA GLN A 262 -11.54 -51.40 23.25
C GLN A 262 -12.06 -49.97 23.02
N GLU A 263 -13.07 -49.62 23.80
CA GLU A 263 -13.68 -48.29 23.94
C GLU A 263 -12.73 -47.35 24.69
N GLU A 264 -12.65 -46.08 24.27
CA GLU A 264 -12.84 -44.93 25.17
C GLU A 264 -12.99 -43.63 24.37
N ALA A 265 -14.05 -42.89 24.70
CA ALA A 265 -14.44 -41.64 24.08
C ALA A 265 -13.66 -40.45 24.66
N VAL A 266 -13.10 -39.60 23.80
CA VAL A 266 -12.94 -38.17 24.09
C VAL A 266 -13.53 -37.37 22.94
N THR A 267 -14.61 -36.70 23.27
CA THR A 267 -15.37 -35.77 22.45
C THR A 267 -14.55 -34.52 22.18
N GLY A 268 -13.91 -34.46 21.02
CA GLY A 268 -13.43 -33.23 20.42
C GLY A 268 -14.13 -33.05 19.08
N SER A 269 -15.17 -32.22 19.02
CA SER A 269 -15.76 -31.80 17.75
C SER A 269 -14.63 -31.35 16.80
N PRO A 270 -14.56 -31.87 15.55
CA PRO A 270 -13.59 -31.35 14.60
C PRO A 270 -13.92 -29.86 14.38
N LYS A 271 -12.99 -28.96 14.74
CA LYS A 271 -13.07 -27.59 14.26
C LYS A 271 -13.22 -27.67 12.74
N PRO A 272 -14.18 -26.96 12.13
CA PRO A 272 -14.30 -26.96 10.68
C PRO A 272 -12.92 -26.57 10.12
N GLN A 273 -12.35 -27.44 9.29
CA GLN A 273 -11.14 -27.12 8.53
C GLN A 273 -11.52 -26.00 7.57
N VAL A 274 -11.37 -24.76 8.03
CA VAL A 274 -11.46 -23.57 7.17
C VAL A 274 -10.29 -23.71 6.19
N ASP A 275 -10.59 -23.86 4.90
CA ASP A 275 -9.58 -23.79 3.86
C ASP A 275 -8.79 -22.49 4.09
N PRO A 276 -7.47 -22.53 4.37
CA PRO A 276 -6.67 -21.33 4.60
C PRO A 276 -6.60 -20.41 3.35
N ARG A 277 -7.18 -20.83 2.22
CA ARG A 277 -7.38 -20.05 1.00
C ARG A 277 -8.79 -19.48 0.84
N ALA A 278 -9.75 -19.86 1.70
CA ALA A 278 -11.08 -19.30 1.69
C ALA A 278 -11.04 -17.89 2.29
N MET A 279 -11.24 -16.89 1.44
CA MET A 279 -11.35 -15.49 1.85
C MET A 279 -12.56 -15.31 2.77
N THR A 280 -12.35 -14.73 3.95
CA THR A 280 -13.43 -14.44 4.89
C THR A 280 -14.37 -13.36 4.32
N SER A 281 -15.63 -13.33 4.79
CA SER A 281 -16.58 -12.28 4.36
C SER A 281 -16.08 -10.87 4.72
N GLU A 282 -15.42 -10.72 5.88
CA GLU A 282 -14.78 -9.47 6.29
C GLU A 282 -13.63 -9.06 5.35
N ASP A 283 -12.73 -9.99 5.01
CA ASP A 283 -11.64 -9.70 4.07
C ASP A 283 -12.17 -9.36 2.67
N ARG A 284 -13.24 -10.05 2.25
CA ARG A 284 -13.89 -9.85 0.95
C ARG A 284 -14.52 -8.47 0.84
N SER A 285 -15.35 -8.10 1.81
CA SER A 285 -15.98 -6.77 1.89
C SER A 285 -14.93 -5.66 2.05
N GLY A 286 -13.91 -5.88 2.90
CA GLY A 286 -12.81 -4.95 3.09
C GLY A 286 -11.97 -4.71 1.83
N LEU A 287 -11.74 -5.76 1.03
CA LEU A 287 -11.04 -5.65 -0.26
C LEU A 287 -11.90 -4.95 -1.32
N LEU A 288 -13.21 -5.23 -1.38
CA LEU A 288 -14.13 -4.54 -2.28
C LEU A 288 -14.19 -3.03 -1.97
N ALA A 289 -14.33 -2.66 -0.70
CA ALA A 289 -14.29 -1.27 -0.28
C ALA A 289 -12.98 -0.58 -0.68
N ALA A 290 -11.83 -1.27 -0.52
CA ALA A 290 -10.53 -0.73 -0.93
C ALA A 290 -10.42 -0.52 -2.46
N LEU A 291 -11.04 -1.39 -3.27
CA LEU A 291 -11.12 -1.25 -4.73
C LEU A 291 -11.97 -0.03 -5.12
N GLU A 292 -13.11 0.18 -4.46
CA GLU A 292 -13.99 1.34 -4.69
C GLU A 292 -13.32 2.66 -4.30
N ASP A 293 -12.66 2.71 -3.14
CA ASP A 293 -11.86 3.85 -2.68
C ASP A 293 -10.73 4.18 -3.67
N PHE A 294 -10.05 3.15 -4.17
CA PHE A 294 -9.01 3.29 -5.19
C PHE A 294 -9.54 3.87 -6.49
N LEU A 295 -10.70 3.40 -6.97
CA LEU A 295 -11.36 3.97 -8.14
C LEU A 295 -11.72 5.44 -7.95
N SER A 296 -12.25 5.80 -6.78
CA SER A 296 -12.59 7.18 -6.44
C SER A 296 -11.35 8.08 -6.46
N ALA A 297 -10.25 7.62 -5.84
CA ALA A 297 -8.98 8.33 -5.85
C ALA A 297 -8.41 8.51 -7.27
N CYS A 298 -8.46 7.46 -8.10
CA CYS A 298 -8.01 7.52 -9.48
C CYS A 298 -8.87 8.44 -10.33
N ALA A 299 -10.21 8.40 -10.19
CA ALA A 299 -11.11 9.27 -10.92
C ALA A 299 -10.80 10.75 -10.67
N ARG A 300 -10.67 11.13 -9.39
CA ARG A 300 -10.26 12.49 -9.04
C ARG A 300 -8.89 12.85 -9.63
N ALA A 301 -7.91 11.97 -9.52
CA ALA A 301 -6.58 12.22 -10.07
C ALA A 301 -6.56 12.38 -11.60
N VAL A 302 -7.38 11.61 -12.32
CA VAL A 302 -7.54 11.74 -13.79
C VAL A 302 -8.23 13.05 -14.17
N GLU A 303 -9.19 13.53 -13.38
CA GLU A 303 -9.81 14.84 -13.57
C GLU A 303 -8.81 15.99 -13.34
N VAL A 304 -8.00 15.88 -12.28
CA VAL A 304 -6.93 16.83 -11.96
C VAL A 304 -5.89 16.86 -13.08
N HIS A 305 -5.41 15.70 -13.53
CA HIS A 305 -4.49 15.61 -14.66
C HIS A 305 -5.11 16.16 -15.95
N GLY A 306 -6.38 15.88 -16.23
CA GLY A 306 -7.09 16.43 -17.38
C GLY A 306 -7.21 17.96 -17.34
N THR A 307 -7.32 18.55 -16.16
CA THR A 307 -7.26 20.00 -15.96
C THR A 307 -5.87 20.54 -16.32
N ALA A 308 -4.81 19.89 -15.85
CA ALA A 308 -3.44 20.24 -16.21
C ALA A 308 -3.18 20.16 -17.73
N THR A 309 -3.69 19.10 -18.38
CA THR A 309 -3.63 18.93 -19.84
C THR A 309 -4.29 20.09 -20.58
N ARG A 310 -5.51 20.50 -20.19
CA ARG A 310 -6.22 21.62 -20.82
C ARG A 310 -5.48 22.95 -20.66
N LEU A 311 -4.90 23.19 -19.49
CA LEU A 311 -4.09 24.39 -19.24
C LEU A 311 -2.85 24.43 -20.13
N THR A 312 -2.22 23.27 -20.34
CA THR A 312 -1.06 23.14 -21.23
C THR A 312 -1.45 23.40 -22.69
N ALA A 313 -2.61 22.88 -23.12
CA ALA A 313 -3.14 23.09 -24.47
C ALA A 313 -3.54 24.55 -24.73
N ALA A 314 -4.08 25.25 -23.72
CA ALA A 314 -4.47 26.66 -23.84
C ALA A 314 -3.28 27.61 -24.09
N GLY A 315 -2.06 27.23 -23.69
CA GLY A 315 -0.83 27.99 -23.95
C GLY A 315 -0.22 27.76 -25.34
N LYS A 316 -0.78 26.85 -26.15
CA LYS A 316 -0.20 26.43 -27.44
C LYS A 316 -0.64 27.36 -28.58
N PRO A 317 0.28 27.87 -29.43
CA PRO A 317 -0.10 28.66 -30.59
C PRO A 317 -0.94 27.83 -31.59
N ARG A 318 -2.00 28.45 -32.14
CA ARG A 318 -2.89 27.85 -33.14
C ARG A 318 -2.07 27.44 -34.38
N GLY A 319 -1.75 26.15 -34.51
CA GLY A 319 -1.04 25.62 -35.69
C GLY A 319 -0.33 24.27 -35.51
N GLU A 320 0.00 23.88 -34.28
CA GLU A 320 0.66 22.59 -34.02
C GLU A 320 -0.35 21.44 -33.90
N SER A 321 -0.63 20.80 -35.04
CA SER A 321 -1.68 19.78 -35.26
C SER A 321 -1.41 18.38 -34.68
N GLY A 322 -0.63 18.26 -33.61
CA GLY A 322 -0.30 16.98 -32.97
C GLY A 322 -0.71 16.91 -31.51
N ALA A 323 -1.32 15.79 -31.08
CA ALA A 323 -1.59 15.51 -29.68
C ALA A 323 -0.28 15.43 -28.91
N SER A 324 -0.09 16.34 -27.97
CA SER A 324 1.05 16.38 -27.07
C SER A 324 1.14 15.10 -26.23
N THR A 325 2.34 14.77 -25.74
CA THR A 325 2.57 13.60 -24.87
C THR A 325 1.61 13.59 -23.67
N ILE A 326 1.31 14.76 -23.10
CA ILE A 326 0.38 14.89 -21.97
C ILE A 326 -1.07 14.59 -22.34
N GLU A 327 -1.51 14.93 -23.56
CA GLU A 327 -2.85 14.59 -24.07
C GLU A 327 -2.96 13.09 -24.35
N GLN A 328 -1.91 12.47 -24.89
CA GLN A 328 -1.87 11.02 -25.10
C GLN A 328 -1.94 10.25 -23.78
N MET A 329 -1.17 10.69 -22.75
CA MET A 329 -1.23 10.12 -21.41
C MET A 329 -2.61 10.29 -20.78
N GLN A 330 -3.24 11.47 -20.91
CA GLN A 330 -4.60 11.68 -20.41
C GLN A 330 -5.60 10.71 -21.06
N GLY A 331 -5.54 10.55 -22.39
CA GLY A 331 -6.41 9.61 -23.10
C GLY A 331 -6.21 8.15 -22.66
N MET A 332 -4.95 7.76 -22.37
CA MET A 332 -4.63 6.46 -21.81
C MET A 332 -5.25 6.28 -20.41
N PHE A 333 -5.06 7.23 -19.50
CA PHE A 333 -5.60 7.14 -18.13
C PHE A 333 -7.11 7.05 -18.10
N VAL A 334 -7.82 7.84 -18.93
CA VAL A 334 -9.28 7.79 -19.04
C VAL A 334 -9.75 6.41 -19.49
N ARG A 335 -9.08 5.81 -20.49
CA ARG A 335 -9.42 4.47 -20.99
C ARG A 335 -9.21 3.40 -19.92
N CYS A 336 -8.02 3.35 -19.32
CA CYS A 336 -7.69 2.36 -18.29
C CYS A 336 -8.60 2.49 -17.05
N LEU A 337 -8.93 3.72 -16.64
CA LEU A 337 -9.87 3.95 -15.56
C LEU A 337 -11.27 3.42 -15.89
N ALA A 338 -11.74 3.60 -17.13
CA ALA A 338 -13.05 3.10 -17.55
C ALA A 338 -13.11 1.56 -17.56
N GLU A 339 -12.03 0.90 -17.98
CA GLU A 339 -11.90 -0.56 -17.94
C GLU A 339 -11.93 -1.08 -16.49
N ILE A 340 -11.08 -0.53 -15.61
CA ILE A 340 -11.02 -0.95 -14.20
C ILE A 340 -12.37 -0.66 -13.49
N ARG A 341 -13.01 0.47 -13.81
CA ARG A 341 -14.34 0.81 -13.28
C ARG A 341 -15.36 -0.25 -13.67
N ARG A 342 -15.38 -0.67 -14.94
CA ARG A 342 -16.29 -1.71 -15.42
C ARG A 342 -16.10 -3.00 -14.63
N ASP A 343 -14.86 -3.45 -14.45
CA ASP A 343 -14.57 -4.69 -13.73
C ASP A 343 -15.07 -4.65 -12.28
N ILE A 344 -14.79 -3.56 -11.56
CA ILE A 344 -15.20 -3.41 -10.15
C ILE A 344 -16.71 -3.24 -10.02
N THR A 345 -17.38 -2.54 -10.94
CA THR A 345 -18.85 -2.44 -10.93
C THR A 345 -19.49 -3.82 -11.09
N VAL A 346 -19.00 -4.65 -12.02
CA VAL A 346 -19.49 -6.03 -12.19
C VAL A 346 -19.30 -6.85 -10.91
N ILE A 347 -18.19 -6.67 -10.20
CA ILE A 347 -17.96 -7.34 -8.92
C ILE A 347 -18.94 -6.81 -7.85
N SER A 348 -19.03 -5.49 -7.66
CA SER A 348 -19.88 -4.85 -6.65
C SER A 348 -21.35 -5.24 -6.81
N ASP A 349 -21.87 -5.29 -8.04
CA ASP A 349 -23.26 -5.70 -8.31
C ASP A 349 -23.48 -7.18 -7.96
N ARG A 350 -22.54 -8.06 -8.30
CA ARG A 350 -22.61 -9.49 -7.93
C ARG A 350 -22.57 -9.72 -6.43
N GLU A 351 -21.81 -8.93 -5.68
CA GLU A 351 -21.74 -9.07 -4.22
C GLU A 351 -23.04 -8.61 -3.55
N LYS A 352 -23.68 -7.55 -4.04
CA LYS A 352 -25.00 -7.10 -3.54
C LYS A 352 -26.09 -8.16 -3.74
N ASP A 353 -26.05 -8.88 -4.86
CA ASP A 353 -27.03 -9.95 -5.12
C ASP A 353 -26.88 -11.11 -4.12
N VAL A 354 -25.65 -11.42 -3.69
CA VAL A 354 -25.36 -12.48 -2.69
C VAL A 354 -25.87 -12.09 -1.30
N ASP A 355 -25.64 -10.85 -0.88
CA ASP A 355 -26.11 -10.37 0.43
C ASP A 355 -27.65 -10.39 0.52
N ASN A 356 -28.34 -10.05 -0.57
CA ASN A 356 -29.81 -10.12 -0.63
C ASN A 356 -30.31 -11.58 -0.53
N ASP A 357 -29.62 -12.55 -1.15
CA ASP A 357 -30.02 -13.96 -1.10
C ASP A 357 -29.80 -14.62 0.29
N GLU A 358 -28.88 -14.09 1.10
CA GLU A 358 -28.67 -14.53 2.48
C GLU A 358 -29.64 -13.88 3.49
N GLU A 359 -30.14 -12.66 3.24
CA GLU A 359 -31.14 -12.00 4.10
C GLU A 359 -32.53 -12.67 4.01
N TYR A 360 -32.80 -13.44 2.96
CA TYR A 360 -34.06 -14.19 2.76
C TYR A 360 -34.03 -15.66 3.20
N LYS A 361 -32.98 -16.12 3.91
CA LYS A 361 -32.87 -17.49 4.45
C LYS A 361 -32.91 -17.52 5.98
#